data_AF-A0A0F4Z588-F1
#
_entry.id   AF-A0A0F4Z588-F1
#
_cell.length_a   1.000
_cell.length_b   1.000
_cell.length_c   1.000
_cell.angle_alpha   90.00
_cell.angle_beta   90.00
_cell.angle_gamma   90.00
#
_symmetry.space_group_name_H-M   'P 1'
#
loop_
_entity.id
_entity.type
_entity.pdbx_description
1 polymer ?
#
loop_
_entity_poly.entity_id
_entity_poly.type
_entity_poly.pdbx_seq_one_letter_code
_entity_poly.pdbx_strand_id
1 'polypeptide(L)'
;QEIGQTAYFRGRKLRGRRVELPEGYEGVVAVPTDRILPASNPGVKTDYSQNEQDGAIDGDSEEPVKVLEKQATFNEFVVWGHEVLPAADDPFVKGVEEWLKFAEAMHSSAPPSTENGKPGSSTEQTST
;
A
#
# COMPACT_ATOMS: atom_id res chain seq x y z
N GLN A 1 -10.06 29.41 -8.92
CA GLN A 1 -9.45 28.97 -10.19
C GLN A 1 -8.35 28.01 -9.79
N GLU A 2 -8.45 26.71 -10.07
CA GLU A 2 -7.34 25.79 -9.80
C GLU A 2 -6.10 26.29 -10.57
N ILE A 3 -5.09 26.77 -9.84
CA ILE A 3 -3.86 27.30 -10.43
C ILE A 3 -2.99 26.11 -10.82
N GLY A 4 -3.28 25.52 -11.98
CA GLY A 4 -2.46 24.48 -12.58
C GLY A 4 -1.11 25.03 -13.07
N GLN A 5 -0.06 24.22 -12.94
CA GLN A 5 1.26 24.54 -13.49
C GLN A 5 1.23 24.54 -15.02
N THR A 6 2.14 25.28 -15.66
CA THR A 6 2.29 25.27 -17.12
C THR A 6 3.75 25.01 -17.48
N ALA A 7 3.96 24.08 -18.40
CA ALA A 7 5.26 23.77 -18.97
C ALA A 7 5.13 23.57 -20.48
N TYR A 8 6.25 23.61 -21.20
CA TYR A 8 6.30 23.29 -22.62
C TYR A 8 7.30 22.19 -22.85
N PHE A 9 6.88 21.11 -23.51
CA PHE A 9 7.75 20.00 -23.85
C PHE A 9 7.74 19.79 -25.37
N ARG A 10 8.92 19.91 -26.00
CA ARG A 10 9.08 19.83 -27.45
C ARG A 10 8.12 20.77 -28.22
N GLY A 11 7.94 21.99 -27.71
CA GLY A 11 7.06 23.01 -28.29
C GLY A 11 5.56 22.81 -28.04
N ARG A 12 5.15 21.78 -27.28
CA ARG A 12 3.73 21.52 -26.94
C ARG A 12 3.45 21.96 -25.52
N LYS A 13 2.36 22.69 -25.30
CA LYS A 13 1.99 23.17 -23.96
C LYS A 13 1.37 22.04 -23.14
N LEU A 14 1.78 21.99 -21.89
CA LEU A 14 1.30 21.06 -20.89
C LEU A 14 0.69 21.84 -19.72
N ARG A 15 -0.37 21.31 -19.14
CA ARG A 15 -1.00 21.79 -17.92
C ARG A 15 -0.80 20.74 -16.84
N GLY A 16 -0.28 21.16 -15.69
CA GLY A 16 0.11 20.27 -14.61
C GLY A 16 -0.79 20.38 -13.40
N ARG A 17 -1.22 19.25 -12.86
CA ARG A 17 -1.86 19.13 -11.55
C ARG A 17 -0.85 18.56 -10.56
N ARG A 18 -0.61 19.27 -9.47
CA ARG A 18 0.23 18.77 -8.36
C ARG A 18 -0.59 17.77 -7.53
N VAL A 19 0.02 16.66 -7.18
CA VAL A 19 -0.56 15.59 -6.36
C VAL A 19 0.39 15.34 -5.21
N GLU A 20 -0.10 15.55 -4.00
CA GLU A 20 0.64 15.27 -2.76
C GLU A 20 0.39 13.82 -2.34
N LEU A 21 1.40 13.17 -1.77
CA LEU A 21 1.22 11.83 -1.21
C LEU A 21 0.41 11.91 0.10
N PRO A 22 -0.40 10.89 0.43
CA PRO A 22 -1.13 10.85 1.70
C PRO A 22 -0.17 10.81 2.89
N GLU A 23 -0.64 11.28 4.04
CA GLU A 23 0.11 11.22 5.30
C GLU A 23 0.53 9.78 5.62
N GLY A 24 1.76 9.60 6.10
CA GLY A 24 2.34 8.28 6.38
C GLY A 24 2.97 7.58 5.18
N TYR A 25 2.84 8.12 3.97
CA TYR A 25 3.46 7.56 2.76
C TYR A 25 4.70 8.36 2.33
N GLU A 26 5.69 7.66 1.75
CA GLU A 26 6.89 8.24 1.15
C GLU A 26 7.04 7.71 -0.28
N GLY A 27 7.25 8.61 -1.24
CA GLY A 27 7.59 8.25 -2.60
C GLY A 27 9.07 7.94 -2.71
N VAL A 28 9.42 6.84 -3.38
CA VAL A 28 10.82 6.41 -3.54
C VAL A 28 11.15 6.20 -5.02
N VAL A 29 12.28 6.74 -5.47
CA VAL A 29 12.88 6.38 -6.75
C VAL A 29 13.93 5.31 -6.48
N ALA A 30 13.73 4.11 -7.03
CA ALA A 30 14.62 2.97 -6.84
C ALA A 30 15.15 2.44 -8.18
N VAL A 31 16.38 1.94 -8.18
CA VAL A 31 17.04 1.38 -9.37
C VAL A 31 17.37 -0.09 -9.11
N PRO A 32 17.11 -1.01 -10.06
CA PRO A 32 17.50 -2.40 -9.93
C PRO A 32 19.02 -2.57 -9.89
N THR A 33 19.48 -3.45 -9.02
CA THR A 33 20.88 -3.86 -8.96
C THR A 33 21.07 -5.26 -9.56
N ASP A 34 22.32 -5.63 -9.84
CA ASP A 34 22.69 -6.99 -10.27
C ASP A 34 22.74 -8.00 -9.10
N ARG A 35 22.45 -7.54 -7.87
CA ARG A 35 22.46 -8.40 -6.68
C ARG A 35 21.16 -9.17 -6.63
N ILE A 36 21.27 -10.49 -6.59
CA ILE A 36 20.15 -11.43 -6.51
C ILE A 36 20.15 -12.04 -5.11
N LEU A 37 19.00 -12.00 -4.45
CA LEU A 37 18.77 -12.74 -3.21
C LEU A 37 18.32 -14.16 -3.58
N PRO A 38 18.94 -15.21 -3.01
CA PRO A 38 18.45 -16.56 -3.17
C PRO A 38 17.06 -16.68 -2.54
N ALA A 39 16.21 -17.52 -3.14
CA ALA A 39 14.97 -18.01 -2.53
C ALA A 39 15.19 -18.33 -1.05
N SER A 40 14.31 -17.83 -0.19
CA SER A 40 14.42 -18.18 1.23
C SER A 40 14.07 -19.66 1.37
N ASN A 41 14.88 -20.40 2.13
CA ASN A 41 14.72 -21.84 2.28
C ASN A 41 13.28 -22.22 2.69
N PRO A 42 12.74 -23.38 2.24
CA PRO A 42 11.33 -23.79 2.36
C PRO A 42 10.91 -24.26 3.76
N GLY A 43 11.31 -23.54 4.81
CA GLY A 43 11.11 -23.92 6.22
C GLY A 43 10.09 -23.07 6.99
N VAL A 44 9.68 -21.90 6.47
CA VAL A 44 8.67 -21.07 7.15
C VAL A 44 7.36 -21.22 6.40
N LYS A 45 6.57 -22.22 6.82
CA LYS A 45 5.17 -22.31 6.44
C LYS A 45 4.42 -21.16 7.10
N THR A 46 4.19 -20.09 6.36
CA THR A 46 3.10 -19.14 6.67
C THR A 46 1.79 -19.92 6.55
N ASP A 47 0.95 -19.83 7.58
CA ASP A 47 -0.29 -20.59 7.83
C ASP A 47 -1.45 -20.28 6.85
N TYR A 48 -1.13 -19.95 5.60
CA TYR A 48 -2.09 -19.62 4.55
C TYR A 48 -1.94 -20.58 3.37
N SER A 49 -2.07 -21.88 3.64
CA SER A 49 -2.34 -22.95 2.67
C SER A 49 -2.73 -24.18 3.50
N GLN A 50 -3.83 -24.90 3.33
CA GLN A 50 -4.76 -25.04 2.23
C GLN A 50 -5.83 -26.01 2.76
N ASN A 51 -7.11 -25.61 2.75
CA ASN A 51 -8.16 -26.61 2.55
C ASN A 51 -8.24 -26.84 1.03
N GLU A 52 -8.56 -28.07 0.65
CA GLU A 52 -8.78 -28.57 -0.72
C GLU A 52 -7.58 -29.29 -1.38
N GLN A 53 -7.34 -30.49 -0.83
CA GLN A 53 -7.29 -31.79 -1.52
C GLN A 53 -7.25 -31.79 -3.08
N ASP A 54 -6.16 -32.38 -3.58
CA ASP A 54 -5.97 -33.05 -4.87
C ASP A 54 -5.58 -32.21 -6.10
N GLY A 55 -4.33 -32.41 -6.52
CA GLY A 55 -3.69 -31.75 -7.66
C GLY A 55 -2.21 -31.52 -7.34
N ALA A 56 -1.33 -32.36 -7.88
CA ALA A 56 0.11 -32.29 -7.66
C ALA A 56 0.64 -30.86 -7.90
N ILE A 57 0.97 -30.14 -6.83
CA ILE A 57 1.62 -28.84 -6.89
C ILE A 57 3.07 -29.11 -7.27
N ASP A 58 3.36 -28.89 -8.55
CA ASP A 58 4.71 -28.68 -9.06
C ASP A 58 5.39 -27.64 -8.16
N GLY A 59 6.57 -27.98 -7.65
CA GLY A 59 7.25 -27.20 -6.64
C GLY A 59 7.50 -25.79 -7.13
N ASP A 60 6.75 -24.82 -6.61
CA ASP A 60 6.96 -23.39 -6.79
C ASP A 60 8.30 -23.05 -6.13
N SER A 61 9.39 -23.29 -6.88
CA SER A 61 10.72 -22.85 -6.51
C SER A 61 10.69 -21.33 -6.60
N GLU A 62 10.63 -20.66 -5.44
CA GLU A 62 10.67 -19.19 -5.35
C GLU A 62 11.72 -18.64 -6.32
N GLU A 63 11.30 -17.80 -7.27
CA GLU A 63 12.23 -17.26 -8.25
C GLU A 63 13.23 -16.31 -7.56
N PRO A 64 14.51 -16.32 -7.99
CA PRO A 64 15.52 -15.41 -7.45
C PRO A 64 15.09 -13.94 -7.60
N VAL A 65 14.98 -13.20 -6.49
CA VAL A 65 14.55 -11.80 -6.49
C VAL A 65 15.74 -10.83 -6.56
N LYS A 66 15.60 -9.76 -7.35
CA LYS A 66 16.62 -8.70 -7.46
C LYS A 66 16.48 -7.66 -6.36
N VAL A 67 17.62 -7.16 -5.87
CA VAL A 67 17.66 -6.05 -4.91
C VAL A 67 17.46 -4.72 -5.64
N LEU A 68 16.54 -3.89 -5.14
CA LEU A 68 16.37 -2.50 -5.55
C LEU A 68 17.15 -1.56 -4.60
N GLU A 69 17.84 -0.57 -5.14
CA GLU A 69 18.54 0.46 -4.38
C GLU A 69 17.80 1.80 -4.43
N LYS A 70 17.49 2.38 -3.26
CA LYS A 70 16.85 3.68 -3.10
C LYS A 70 17.80 4.81 -3.52
N GLN A 71 17.42 5.56 -4.55
CA GLN A 71 18.19 6.68 -5.11
C GLN A 71 17.73 8.04 -4.57
N ALA A 72 16.41 8.22 -4.41
CA ALA A 72 15.82 9.48 -3.98
C ALA A 72 14.44 9.27 -3.35
N THR A 73 13.93 10.31 -2.72
CA THR A 73 12.58 10.38 -2.17
C THR A 73 11.81 11.58 -2.70
N PHE A 74 10.49 11.49 -2.67
CA PHE A 74 9.59 12.59 -2.96
C PHE A 74 8.31 12.49 -2.12
N ASN A 75 7.69 13.63 -1.86
CA ASN A 75 6.42 13.75 -1.16
C ASN A 75 5.27 14.16 -2.09
N GLU A 76 5.57 14.47 -3.35
CA GLU A 76 4.61 14.93 -4.33
C GLU A 76 5.11 14.71 -5.76
N PHE A 77 4.18 14.73 -6.71
CA PHE A 77 4.49 14.70 -8.12
C PHE A 77 3.49 15.55 -8.92
N VAL A 78 3.76 15.73 -10.21
CA VAL A 78 2.88 16.51 -11.10
C VAL A 78 2.40 15.62 -12.23
N VAL A 79 1.09 15.51 -12.38
CA VAL A 79 0.44 14.89 -13.54
C VAL A 79 0.31 15.95 -14.62
N TRP A 80 0.88 15.68 -15.80
CA TRP A 80 0.87 16.61 -16.92
C TRP A 80 -0.12 16.16 -18.00
N GLY A 81 -1.09 17.01 -18.32
CA GLY A 81 -2.02 16.86 -19.43
C GLY A 81 -1.65 17.78 -20.60
N HIS A 82 -1.95 17.35 -21.83
CA HIS A 82 -1.70 18.14 -23.03
C HIS A 82 -2.74 19.25 -23.17
N GLU A 83 -2.32 20.52 -23.11
CA GLU A 83 -3.16 21.74 -23.17
C GLU A 83 -4.28 21.85 -22.10
N VAL A 84 -4.65 20.75 -21.46
CA VAL A 84 -5.77 20.61 -20.53
C VAL A 84 -5.24 20.18 -19.17
N LEU A 85 -5.72 20.85 -18.12
CA LEU A 85 -5.39 20.47 -16.75
C LEU A 85 -6.02 19.10 -16.45
N PRO A 86 -5.25 18.09 -16.00
CA PRO A 86 -5.83 16.83 -15.55
C PRO A 86 -6.93 17.10 -14.52
N ALA A 87 -8.02 16.35 -14.58
CA ALA A 87 -9.16 16.51 -13.69
C ALA A 87 -8.92 15.78 -12.35
N ALA A 88 -9.82 16.00 -11.38
CA ALA A 88 -9.72 15.35 -10.07
C ALA A 88 -10.01 13.83 -10.14
N ASP A 89 -10.69 13.38 -11.20
CA ASP A 89 -10.96 11.98 -11.51
C ASP A 89 -9.91 11.33 -12.41
N ASP A 90 -8.78 12.01 -12.66
CA ASP A 90 -7.64 11.41 -13.36
C ASP A 90 -7.12 10.17 -12.61
N PRO A 91 -6.77 9.07 -13.30
CA PRO A 91 -6.38 7.81 -12.67
C PRO A 91 -5.21 7.93 -11.69
N PHE A 92 -4.23 8.79 -11.96
CA PHE A 92 -3.07 8.96 -11.08
C PHE A 92 -3.41 9.75 -9.83
N VAL A 93 -4.32 10.72 -9.96
CA VAL A 93 -4.84 11.52 -8.83
C VAL A 93 -5.67 10.61 -7.92
N LYS A 94 -6.64 9.89 -8.50
CA LYS A 94 -7.53 8.96 -7.78
C LYS A 94 -6.77 7.81 -7.13
N GLY A 95 -5.78 7.24 -7.83
CA GLY A 95 -4.97 6.16 -7.29
C GLY A 95 -4.22 6.55 -6.02
N VAL A 96 -3.75 7.79 -5.94
CA VAL A 96 -3.00 8.26 -4.76
C VAL A 96 -3.95 8.79 -3.68
N GLU A 97 -4.96 9.57 -4.05
CA GLU A 97 -5.81 10.23 -3.07
C GLU A 97 -6.88 9.33 -2.46
N GLU A 98 -7.33 8.30 -3.19
CA GLU A 98 -8.46 7.45 -2.81
C GLU A 98 -8.04 6.00 -2.61
N TRP A 99 -7.34 5.40 -3.59
CA TRP A 99 -7.04 3.96 -3.53
C TRP A 99 -6.10 3.60 -2.37
N LEU A 100 -5.06 4.40 -2.11
CA LEU A 100 -4.15 4.16 -0.97
C LEU A 100 -4.91 4.12 0.38
N LYS A 101 -5.78 5.11 0.62
CA LYS A 101 -6.59 5.18 1.84
C LYS A 101 -7.60 4.04 1.93
N PHE A 102 -8.20 3.67 0.81
CA PHE A 102 -9.12 2.55 0.75
C PHE A 102 -8.44 1.21 1.06
N ALA A 103 -7.27 0.97 0.47
CA ALA A 103 -6.46 -0.21 0.73
C ALA A 103 -6.03 -0.26 2.21
N GLU A 104 -5.59 0.85 2.78
CA GLU A 104 -5.26 0.95 4.20
C GLU A 104 -6.44 0.56 5.09
N ALA A 105 -7.64 1.08 4.82
CA ALA A 105 -8.83 0.74 5.57
C ALA A 105 -9.17 -0.77 5.47
N MET A 106 -9.11 -1.34 4.27
CA MET A 106 -9.40 -2.77 4.03
C MET A 106 -8.42 -3.71 4.72
N HIS A 107 -7.13 -3.36 4.74
CA HIS A 107 -6.07 -4.21 5.26
C HIS A 107 -5.65 -3.85 6.69
N SER A 108 -6.33 -2.91 7.34
CA SER A 108 -6.11 -2.60 8.74
C SER A 108 -6.54 -3.78 9.62
N SER A 109 -5.66 -4.22 10.52
CA SER A 109 -5.98 -5.28 11.48
C SER A 109 -7.02 -4.77 12.48
N ALA A 110 -8.09 -5.53 12.73
CA ALA A 110 -9.08 -5.19 13.74
C ALA A 110 -8.41 -4.97 15.11
N PRO A 111 -8.84 -3.96 15.90
CA PRO A 111 -8.31 -3.80 17.25
C PRO A 111 -8.62 -5.07 18.06
N PRO A 112 -7.70 -5.51 18.94
CA PRO A 112 -7.96 -6.65 19.81
C PRO A 112 -9.19 -6.32 20.64
N SER A 113 -10.23 -7.15 20.51
CA SER A 113 -11.45 -7.04 21.29
C SER A 113 -11.07 -7.07 22.77
N THR A 114 -11.22 -5.96 23.47
CA THR A 114 -11.08 -5.88 24.93
C THR A 114 -12.29 -6.57 25.56
N GLU A 115 -12.32 -7.90 25.49
CA GLU A 115 -13.16 -8.72 26.33
C GLU A 115 -12.42 -8.94 27.65
N ASN A 116 -12.79 -8.15 28.66
CA ASN A 116 -12.73 -8.55 30.07
C ASN A 116 -13.55 -7.57 30.92
N GLY A 117 -14.85 -7.49 30.62
CA GLY A 117 -15.85 -7.07 31.59
C GLY A 117 -16.10 -8.23 32.55
N LYS A 118 -15.41 -8.26 33.69
CA LYS A 118 -15.71 -9.18 34.80
C LYS A 118 -16.92 -8.59 35.56
N PRO A 119 -18.13 -9.20 35.52
CA PRO A 119 -19.22 -8.72 36.34
C PRO A 119 -18.99 -9.14 37.78
N GLY A 120 -19.27 -8.22 38.72
CA GLY A 120 -19.12 -8.44 40.15
C GLY A 120 -19.95 -9.63 40.64
N SER A 121 -19.31 -10.49 41.44
CA SER A 121 -19.97 -11.47 42.29
C SER A 121 -19.93 -10.95 43.72
N SER A 122 -20.93 -10.14 44.11
CA SER A 122 -21.25 -9.93 45.52
C SER A 122 -22.28 -10.99 45.90
N THR A 123 -21.82 -12.02 46.62
CA THR A 123 -22.70 -13.02 47.23
C THR A 123 -23.12 -12.48 48.60
N GLU A 124 -24.34 -11.95 48.69
CA GLU A 124 -25.04 -11.83 49.97
C GLU A 124 -25.41 -13.24 50.45
N GLN A 125 -24.84 -13.67 51.58
CA GLN A 125 -25.36 -14.80 52.36
C GLN A 125 -25.86 -14.26 53.70
N THR A 126 -27.17 -14.23 53.83
CA THR A 126 -27.91 -14.20 55.10
C THR A 126 -27.94 -15.62 55.65
N SER A 127 -27.50 -15.84 56.91
CA SER A 127 -28.28 -16.65 57.86
C SER A 127 -27.75 -16.55 59.30
N THR A 128 -28.70 -16.21 60.17
CA THR A 128 -28.97 -16.65 61.56
C THR A 128 -27.84 -16.81 62.56
#